data_AF-A0A3P7F301-F1
#
_entry.id   AF-A0A3P7F301-F1
#
_cell.length_a   1.000
_cell.length_b   1.000
_cell.length_c   1.000
_cell.angle_alpha   90.00
_cell.angle_beta   90.00
_cell.angle_gamma   90.00
#
_symmetry.space_group_name_H-M   'P 1'
#
loop_
_entity.id
_entity.type
_entity.pdbx_description
1 polymer ?
#
loop_
_entity_poly.entity_id
_entity_poly.type
_entity_poly.pdbx_seq_one_letter_code
_entity_poly.pdbx_strand_id
1 'polypeptide(L)' 'MQSNLSSQQFQSMTTHLDHCLNALRLLRNEVISVHRRVMENSWESDPIDGEKTLEERLDFINQIYE' A
#
# COMPACT_ATOMS: atom_id res chain seq x y z
N MET A 1 9.77 25.65 -26.98
CA MET A 1 8.44 25.03 -26.73
C MET A 1 8.54 23.53 -26.49
N GLN A 2 9.22 22.74 -27.34
CA GLN A 2 9.39 21.29 -27.12
C GLN A 2 10.04 20.93 -25.77
N SER A 3 11.04 21.69 -25.31
CA SER A 3 11.70 21.48 -24.02
C SER A 3 10.75 21.54 -22.81
N ASN A 4 9.72 22.38 -22.88
CA ASN A 4 8.75 22.53 -21.80
C ASN A 4 7.81 21.33 -21.74
N LEU A 5 7.41 20.80 -22.92
CA LEU A 5 6.58 19.60 -23.00
C LEU A 5 7.32 18.38 -22.47
N SER A 6 8.59 18.18 -22.87
CA SER A 6 9.39 17.06 -22.38
C SER A 6 9.63 17.12 -20.87
N SER A 7 9.86 18.32 -20.33
CA SER A 7 10.01 18.53 -18.88
C SER A 7 8.74 18.19 -18.11
N GLN A 8 7.56 18.58 -18.61
CA GLN A 8 6.27 18.24 -18.01
C GLN A 8 5.97 16.74 -18.06
N GLN A 9 6.28 16.09 -19.19
CA GLN A 9 6.15 14.63 -19.31
C GLN A 9 7.04 13.89 -18.32
N PHE A 10 8.30 14.33 -18.17
CA PHE A 10 9.23 13.74 -17.22
C PHE A 10 8.75 13.93 -15.76
N GLN A 11 8.30 15.13 -15.40
CA GLN A 11 7.74 15.39 -14.07
C GLN A 11 6.51 14.51 -13.79
N SER A 12 5.60 14.36 -14.77
CA SER A 12 4.44 13.47 -14.65
C SER A 12 4.86 12.02 -14.42
N MET A 13 5.86 11.53 -15.16
CA MET A 13 6.41 10.19 -14.97
C MET A 13 7.04 10.00 -13.59
N THR A 14 7.83 10.95 -13.10
CA THR A 14 8.43 10.89 -11.76
C THR A 14 7.36 10.85 -10.68
N THR A 15 6.34 11.71 -10.77
CA THR A 15 5.19 11.70 -9.84
C THR A 15 4.47 10.35 -9.86
N HIS A 16 4.23 9.78 -11.04
CA HIS A 16 3.60 8.46 -11.15
C HIS A 16 4.46 7.35 -10.51
N LEU A 17 5.77 7.36 -10.72
CA LEU A 17 6.70 6.43 -10.08
C LEU A 17 6.67 6.58 -8.55
N ASP A 18 6.65 7.79 -8.03
CA ASP A 18 6.54 8.05 -6.59
C ASP A 18 5.22 7.49 -6.02
N HIS A 19 4.11 7.63 -6.74
CA HIS A 19 2.84 7.01 -6.36
C HIS A 19 2.92 5.48 -6.33
N CYS A 20 3.51 4.86 -7.35
CA CYS A 20 3.71 3.40 -7.39
C CYS A 20 4.59 2.92 -6.23
N LEU A 21 5.70 3.61 -5.95
CA LEU A 21 6.58 3.28 -4.84
C LEU A 21 5.88 3.41 -3.48
N ASN A 22 5.02 4.41 -3.32
CA ASN A 22 4.24 4.57 -2.10
C ASN A 22 3.18 3.47 -1.95
N ALA A 23 2.49 3.09 -3.03
CA ALA A 23 1.55 1.97 -3.02
C ALA A 23 2.23 0.65 -2.62
N LEU A 24 3.42 0.37 -3.17
CA LEU A 24 4.21 -0.81 -2.82
C LEU A 24 4.64 -0.81 -1.34
N ARG A 25 4.98 0.36 -0.78
CA ARG A 25 5.31 0.49 0.65
C ARG A 25 4.10 0.19 1.53
N LEU A 26 2.91 0.69 1.16
CA LEU A 26 1.66 0.42 1.88
C LEU A 26 1.32 -1.07 1.82
N LEU A 27 1.35 -1.67 0.63
CA LEU A 27 1.13 -3.10 0.43
C LEU A 27 2.05 -3.95 1.31
N ARG A 28 3.37 -3.68 1.26
CA ARG A 28 4.36 -4.38 2.07
C ARG A 28 4.05 -4.28 3.56
N ASN A 29 3.70 -3.09 4.06
CA ASN A 29 3.41 -2.89 5.48
C ASN A 29 2.19 -3.71 5.93
N GLU A 30 1.14 -3.74 5.12
CA GLU A 30 -0.08 -4.50 5.43
C GLU A 30 0.16 -6.00 5.36
N VAL A 31 0.88 -6.50 4.34
CA VAL A 31 1.27 -7.91 4.24
C VAL A 31 2.10 -8.35 5.44
N ILE A 32 3.08 -7.54 5.88
CA ILE A 32 3.87 -7.85 7.09
C ILE A 32 2.99 -7.89 8.33
N SER A 33 2.06 -6.93 8.47
CA SER A 33 1.14 -6.90 9.61
C SER A 33 0.25 -8.15 9.66
N VAL A 34 -0.31 -8.55 8.52
CA VAL A 34 -1.11 -9.78 8.39
C VAL A 34 -0.26 -11.00 8.71
N HIS A 35 0.92 -11.12 8.11
CA HIS A 35 1.82 -12.25 8.32
C HIS A 35 2.20 -12.40 9.81
N ARG A 36 2.51 -11.28 10.48
CA ARG A 36 2.83 -11.26 11.90
C ARG A 36 1.66 -11.77 12.76
N ARG A 37 0.44 -11.26 12.54
CA ARG A 37 -0.77 -11.73 13.28
C ARG A 37 -1.04 -13.21 13.09
N VAL A 38 -0.83 -13.71 11.87
CA VAL A 38 -0.97 -15.15 11.57
C VAL A 38 0.10 -15.96 12.31
N MET A 39 1.37 -15.54 12.26
CA MET A 39 2.48 -16.23 12.96
C MET A 39 2.32 -16.21 14.49
N GLU A 40 1.80 -15.12 15.05
CA GLU A 40 1.55 -14.99 16.48
C GLU A 40 0.26 -15.71 16.94
N ASN A 41 -0.47 -16.38 16.05
CA ASN A 41 -1.80 -16.95 16.29
C ASN A 41 -2.83 -15.93 16.84
N SER A 42 -2.61 -14.64 16.60
CA SER A 42 -3.46 -13.54 17.05
C SER A 42 -4.44 -13.08 15.97
N TRP A 43 -4.73 -13.95 15.00
CA TRP A 43 -5.61 -13.66 13.88
C TRP A 43 -7.09 -13.71 14.29
N GLU A 44 -7.44 -14.53 15.28
CA GLU A 44 -8.78 -14.57 15.89
C GLU A 44 -8.99 -13.49 16.97
N SER A 45 -7.90 -12.92 17.48
CA SER A 45 -7.99 -11.87 18.51
C SER A 45 -8.51 -10.59 17.89
N ASP A 46 -9.50 -9.99 18.55
CA ASP A 46 -9.98 -8.66 18.19
C ASP A 46 -8.80 -7.67 18.19
N PRO A 47 -8.71 -6.80 17.17
CA PRO A 47 -7.73 -5.72 17.14
C PRO A 47 -7.88 -4.82 18.38
N ILE A 48 -6.77 -4.20 18.80
CA ILE A 48 -6.83 -3.10 19.79
C ILE A 48 -7.71 -2.00 19.21
N ASP A 49 -8.53 -1.33 20.03
CA ASP A 49 -9.42 -0.24 19.62
C ASP A 49 -8.76 0.72 18.62
N GLY A 50 -9.33 0.82 17.41
CA GLY A 50 -8.87 1.68 16.33
C GLY A 50 -7.92 1.02 15.31
N GLU A 51 -7.53 -0.24 15.50
CA GLU A 51 -6.78 -0.99 14.49
C GLU A 51 -7.70 -1.72 13.51
N LYS A 52 -7.25 -1.84 12.25
CA LYS A 52 -7.95 -2.60 11.22
C LYS A 52 -8.03 -4.08 11.55
N THR A 53 -9.18 -4.71 11.30
CA THR A 53 -9.34 -6.17 11.38
C THR A 53 -8.45 -6.87 10.34
N LEU A 54 -8.31 -8.20 10.46
CA LEU A 54 -7.53 -8.96 9.49
C LEU A 54 -8.19 -8.88 8.10
N GLU A 55 -9.51 -8.97 8.08
CA GLU A 55 -10.36 -8.87 6.89
C GLU A 55 -10.19 -7.51 6.22
N GLU A 56 -10.28 -6.40 6.97
CA GLU A 56 -10.09 -5.04 6.43
C GLU A 56 -8.70 -4.83 5.82
N ARG A 57 -7.68 -5.48 6.38
CA ARG A 57 -6.31 -5.43 5.83
C ARG A 57 -6.18 -6.25 4.56
N LEU A 58 -6.79 -7.44 4.51
CA LEU A 58 -6.83 -8.27 3.31
C LEU A 58 -7.60 -7.58 2.17
N ASP A 59 -8.73 -6.94 2.49
CA ASP A 59 -9.51 -6.17 1.53
C ASP A 59 -8.71 -4.98 0.99
N PHE A 60 -7.99 -4.26 1.85
CA PHE A 60 -7.10 -3.19 1.41
C PHE A 60 -5.95 -3.71 0.52
N ILE A 61 -5.36 -4.87 0.85
CA ILE A 61 -4.35 -5.51 -0.01
C ILE A 61 -4.93 -5.81 -1.39
N ASN A 62 -6.14 -6.36 -1.47
CA ASN A 62 -6.82 -6.64 -2.74
C ASN A 62 -7.06 -5.37 -3.56
N GLN A 63 -7.47 -4.26 -2.92
CA GLN A 63 -7.69 -2.98 -3.59
C GLN A 63 -6.42 -2.35 -4.17
N ILE A 64 -5.23 -2.67 -3.68
CA ILE A 64 -3.97 -2.15 -4.26
C ILE A 64 -3.61 -2.89 -5.56
N TYR A 65 -4.11 -4.10 -5.75
CA TYR A 65 -3.86 -4.91 -6.95
C TYR A 65 -4.82 -4.60 -8.11
N GLU A 66 -6.02 -4.07 -7.82
CA GLU A 66 -7.01 -3.63 -8.81
C GLU A 66 -6.70 -2.23 -9.37
#